data_AF-A0A6G1GFZ9-F1
#
_entry.id   AF-A0A6G1GFZ9-F1
#
_cell.length_a   1.000
_cell.length_b   1.000
_cell.length_c   1.000
_cell.angle_alpha   90.00
_cell.angle_beta   90.00
_cell.angle_gamma   90.00
#
_symmetry.space_group_name_H-M   'P 1'
#
loop_
_entity.id
_entity.type
_entity.pdbx_description
1 polymer ?
#
loop_
_entity_poly.entity_id
_entity_poly.type
_entity_poly.pdbx_seq_one_letter_code
_entity_poly.pdbx_strand_id
1 'polypeptide(L)'
;MILMKAALNALDAPFLLLFMLTGIEFILLTCTGIASTGIKGFRISSLLPLLTPSALSLSTLIFRILTLKYLDLVVYPIAHGLLLPFAIFFSLSLPLMLSGRPRRFSQSRPSPRLVPEPSPFYPALLSGVASFIAIIGFTISVAADAGAHAILAIGIIFGVLSSAAVAVSIAVPPQFWLGLSREPDHSPAKAQRVQWHASWGISAWSFLAAIILMLISRQWIYIPTVVDILLSGRVLEVSGAYPAVGKMAQFALLGAIAGLTRFGTATSRVWKWDQWTGETRFTATGTVRVIVQTILTQLILGERMNAGRIIGLTFVLLAHSIYGIGITLLSPNSNRDGDTEDQIELLDQWEEWQLQKESGLNGHTTHGNGPMEKVVNGGKGL
;
A
#
# COMPACT_ATOMS: atom_id res chain seq x y z
N MET A 1 0.35 8.34 12.86
CA MET A 1 -0.02 9.76 12.66
C MET A 1 0.00 10.51 13.98
N ILE A 2 -0.67 10.01 15.01
CA ILE A 2 -0.59 10.57 16.38
C ILE A 2 0.86 10.68 16.85
N LEU A 3 1.64 9.60 16.76
CA LEU A 3 3.08 9.62 17.09
C LEU A 3 3.88 10.65 16.27
N MET A 4 3.53 10.85 14.99
CA MET A 4 4.19 11.82 14.13
C MET A 4 3.84 13.26 14.53
N LYS A 5 2.57 13.53 14.85
CA LYS A 5 2.13 14.85 15.36
C LYS A 5 2.77 15.14 16.70
N ALA A 6 2.78 14.18 17.61
CA ALA A 6 3.42 14.31 18.92
C ALA A 6 4.94 14.53 18.79
N ALA A 7 5.61 13.86 17.85
CA ALA A 7 7.02 14.14 17.54
C ALA A 7 7.19 15.58 17.02
N LEU A 8 6.42 16.00 16.01
CA LEU A 8 6.49 17.36 15.46
C LEU A 8 6.20 18.46 16.50
N ASN A 9 5.33 18.19 17.46
CA ASN A 9 5.06 19.11 18.58
C ASN A 9 6.24 19.20 19.55
N ALA A 10 7.05 18.14 19.69
CA ALA A 10 8.25 18.14 20.52
C ALA A 10 9.41 18.89 19.83
N LEU A 11 9.62 18.66 18.53
CA LEU A 11 10.64 19.34 17.72
C LEU A 11 10.11 19.57 16.29
N ASP A 12 10.14 20.82 15.84
CA ASP A 12 9.73 21.21 14.48
C ASP A 12 10.79 20.86 13.42
N ALA A 13 11.09 19.57 13.30
CA ALA A 13 12.06 19.02 12.36
C ALA A 13 11.39 17.98 11.43
N PRO A 14 10.56 18.41 10.47
CA PRO A 14 9.78 17.51 9.61
C PRO A 14 10.64 16.61 8.71
N PHE A 15 11.78 17.10 8.23
CA PHE A 15 12.67 16.33 7.35
C PHE A 15 13.54 15.35 8.14
N LEU A 16 13.91 15.69 9.37
CA LEU A 16 14.52 14.75 10.31
C LEU A 16 13.56 13.61 10.66
N LEU A 17 12.28 13.93 10.88
CA LEU A 17 11.25 12.92 11.12
C LEU A 17 11.06 12.02 9.88
N LEU A 18 11.00 12.60 8.68
CA LEU A 18 10.97 11.87 7.41
C LEU A 18 12.17 10.90 7.29
N PHE A 19 13.37 11.37 7.62
CA PHE A 19 14.59 10.56 7.63
C PHE A 19 14.50 9.39 8.62
N MET A 20 14.05 9.63 9.85
CA MET A 20 13.88 8.56 10.84
C MET A 20 12.85 7.52 10.39
N LEU A 21 11.71 7.97 9.85
CA LEU A 21 10.64 7.08 9.39
C LEU A 21 11.08 6.17 8.25
N THR A 22 11.74 6.75 7.24
CA THR A 22 12.20 6.00 6.05
C THR A 22 13.45 5.19 6.33
N GLY A 23 14.34 5.67 7.20
CA GLY A 23 15.56 4.97 7.61
C GLY A 23 15.26 3.72 8.43
N ILE A 24 14.41 3.83 9.44
CA ILE A 24 14.02 2.67 10.26
C ILE A 24 13.26 1.64 9.42
N GLU A 25 12.33 2.09 8.56
CA GLU A 25 11.63 1.21 7.60
C GLU A 25 12.63 0.47 6.69
N PHE A 26 13.58 1.19 6.10
CA PHE A 26 14.59 0.62 5.22
C PHE A 26 15.50 -0.38 5.93
N ILE A 27 16.03 -0.04 7.12
CA ILE A 27 16.90 -0.92 7.90
C ILE A 27 16.16 -2.21 8.26
N LEU A 28 14.94 -2.10 8.79
CA LEU A 28 14.16 -3.27 9.21
C LEU A 28 13.72 -4.13 8.02
N LEU A 29 13.31 -3.53 6.89
CA LEU A 29 13.01 -4.28 5.66
C LEU A 29 14.25 -4.98 5.11
N THR A 30 15.43 -4.37 5.23
CA THR A 30 16.69 -4.99 4.80
C THR A 30 17.03 -6.18 5.70
N CYS A 31 16.98 -6.03 7.02
CA CYS A 31 17.24 -7.11 7.97
C CYS A 31 16.26 -8.28 7.78
N THR A 32 14.95 -7.98 7.71
CA THR A 32 13.92 -9.02 7.52
C THR A 32 13.93 -9.65 6.12
N GLY A 33 14.22 -8.87 5.08
CA GLY A 33 14.35 -9.36 3.71
C GLY A 33 15.57 -10.27 3.52
N ILE A 34 16.69 -9.98 4.19
CA ILE A 34 17.87 -10.85 4.21
C ILE A 34 17.54 -12.15 4.98
N ALA A 35 16.99 -12.05 6.19
CA ALA A 35 16.66 -13.20 7.02
C ALA A 35 15.65 -14.16 6.35
N SER A 36 14.66 -13.61 5.62
CA SER A 36 13.65 -14.40 4.90
C SER A 36 14.12 -14.93 3.55
N THR A 37 15.38 -14.71 3.15
CA THR A 37 15.91 -14.98 1.80
C THR A 37 15.14 -14.28 0.67
N GLY A 38 14.35 -13.27 1.03
CA GLY A 38 13.49 -12.52 0.12
C GLY A 38 14.29 -11.67 -0.87
N ILE A 39 15.52 -11.30 -0.54
CA ILE A 39 16.42 -10.48 -1.34
C ILE A 39 17.59 -11.34 -1.82
N LYS A 40 17.63 -11.69 -3.11
CA LYS A 40 18.75 -12.43 -3.74
C LYS A 40 19.07 -11.82 -5.10
N GLY A 41 20.35 -11.52 -5.34
CA GLY A 41 20.85 -11.03 -6.62
C GLY A 41 20.45 -9.59 -6.91
N PHE A 42 21.26 -8.65 -6.43
CA PHE A 42 21.03 -7.21 -6.61
C PHE A 42 21.51 -6.75 -7.99
N ARG A 43 20.60 -6.21 -8.82
CA ARG A 43 20.96 -5.43 -10.01
C ARG A 43 20.37 -4.04 -9.87
N ILE A 44 21.21 -3.01 -9.87
CA ILE A 44 20.77 -1.60 -9.76
C ILE A 44 19.74 -1.25 -10.85
N SER A 45 19.88 -1.85 -12.04
CA SER A 45 18.95 -1.65 -13.16
C SER A 45 17.52 -2.13 -12.89
N SER A 46 17.30 -3.11 -12.01
CA SER A 46 15.95 -3.56 -11.65
C SER A 46 15.24 -2.63 -10.67
N LEU A 47 15.96 -1.68 -10.06
CA LEU A 47 15.40 -0.67 -9.16
C LEU A 47 15.03 0.64 -9.86
N LEU A 48 15.54 0.89 -11.06
CA LEU A 48 15.26 2.11 -11.81
C LEU A 48 13.75 2.31 -12.08
N PRO A 49 12.99 1.26 -12.45
CA PRO A 49 11.55 1.39 -12.63
C PRO A 49 10.79 1.69 -11.33
N LEU A 50 11.39 1.39 -10.17
CA LEU A 50 10.80 1.69 -8.86
C LEU A 50 10.98 3.16 -8.44
N LEU A 51 11.73 3.97 -9.20
CA LEU A 51 11.95 5.37 -8.85
C LEU A 51 10.63 6.17 -8.80
N THR A 52 9.72 5.93 -9.76
CA THR A 52 8.41 6.59 -9.80
C THR A 52 7.52 6.23 -8.61
N PRO A 53 7.26 4.94 -8.28
CA PRO A 53 6.49 4.61 -7.09
C PRO A 53 7.19 5.03 -5.79
N SER A 54 8.52 5.14 -5.78
CA SER A 54 9.28 5.70 -4.65
C SER A 54 9.02 7.19 -4.47
N ALA A 55 9.10 7.98 -5.54
CA ALA A 55 8.80 9.40 -5.51
C ALA A 55 7.35 9.67 -5.07
N LEU A 56 6.42 8.81 -5.48
CA LEU A 56 5.01 8.88 -5.09
C LEU A 56 4.80 8.54 -3.60
N SER A 57 5.46 7.48 -3.11
CA SER A 57 5.46 7.10 -1.69
C SER A 57 6.09 8.20 -0.81
N LEU A 58 7.19 8.79 -1.27
CA LEU A 58 7.90 9.86 -0.57
C LEU A 58 7.06 11.14 -0.54
N SER A 59 6.54 11.59 -1.68
CA SER A 59 5.68 12.78 -1.76
C SER A 59 4.45 12.63 -0.88
N THR A 60 3.82 11.45 -0.88
CA THR A 60 2.74 11.12 0.06
C THR A 60 3.16 11.36 1.50
N LEU A 61 4.35 10.91 1.92
CA LEU A 61 4.80 11.06 3.29
C LEU A 61 5.18 12.51 3.64
N ILE A 62 5.84 13.21 2.71
CA ILE A 62 6.15 14.64 2.85
C ILE A 62 4.87 15.43 3.05
N PHE A 63 3.88 15.25 2.17
CA PHE A 63 2.59 15.91 2.27
C PHE A 63 1.89 15.59 3.59
N ARG A 64 1.95 14.33 4.07
CA ARG A 64 1.42 13.96 5.39
C ARG A 64 2.12 14.71 6.52
N ILE A 65 3.44 14.74 6.54
CA ILE A 65 4.22 15.42 7.58
C ILE A 65 3.94 16.92 7.57
N LEU A 66 3.94 17.55 6.39
CA LEU A 66 3.63 18.97 6.24
C LEU A 66 2.19 19.28 6.63
N THR A 67 1.24 18.42 6.29
CA THR A 67 -0.15 18.56 6.75
C THR A 67 -0.20 18.53 8.28
N LEU A 68 0.45 17.56 8.93
CA LEU A 68 0.49 17.47 10.39
C LEU A 68 1.22 18.64 11.05
N LYS A 69 2.15 19.30 10.35
CA LYS A 69 2.81 20.50 10.83
C LYS A 69 1.85 21.69 10.88
N TYR A 70 1.07 21.91 9.82
CA TYR A 70 0.23 23.11 9.68
C TYR A 70 -1.22 22.93 10.15
N LEU A 71 -1.67 21.69 10.31
CA LEU A 71 -3.05 21.34 10.55
C LEU A 71 -3.22 20.57 11.85
N ASP A 72 -4.35 20.78 12.51
CA ASP A 72 -4.80 19.94 13.62
C ASP A 72 -5.05 18.51 13.15
N LEU A 73 -4.88 17.55 14.06
CA LEU A 73 -4.96 16.15 13.70
C LEU A 73 -6.40 15.75 13.34
N VAL A 74 -7.42 16.44 13.89
CA VAL A 74 -8.85 16.23 13.55
C VAL A 74 -9.19 16.57 12.10
N VAL A 75 -8.51 17.56 11.50
CA VAL A 75 -8.84 18.01 10.12
C VAL A 75 -8.18 17.09 9.07
N TYR A 76 -7.13 16.36 9.45
CA TYR A 76 -6.45 15.42 8.56
C TYR A 76 -7.37 14.30 8.02
N PRO A 77 -8.14 13.56 8.85
CA PRO A 77 -9.09 12.56 8.38
C PRO A 77 -10.12 13.09 7.38
N ILE A 78 -10.55 14.34 7.55
CA ILE A 78 -11.51 15.00 6.65
C ILE A 78 -10.86 15.24 5.28
N ALA A 79 -9.65 15.79 5.24
CA ALA A 79 -8.89 15.95 4.00
C ALA A 79 -8.57 14.60 3.33
N HIS A 80 -8.28 13.57 4.13
CA HIS A 80 -8.08 12.21 3.65
C HIS A 80 -9.37 11.54 3.17
N GLY A 81 -10.54 12.06 3.52
CA GLY A 81 -11.83 11.63 2.97
C GLY A 81 -11.94 11.82 1.46
N LEU A 82 -11.20 12.78 0.89
CA LEU A 82 -11.07 12.98 -0.55
C LEU A 82 -10.25 11.90 -1.26
N LEU A 83 -9.64 10.98 -0.53
CA LEU A 83 -8.97 9.84 -1.13
C LEU A 83 -9.92 9.01 -2.00
N LEU A 84 -11.17 8.84 -1.57
CA LEU A 84 -12.20 8.10 -2.30
C LEU A 84 -12.49 8.70 -3.69
N PRO A 85 -12.88 9.98 -3.83
CA PRO A 85 -13.10 10.59 -5.14
C PRO A 85 -11.84 10.59 -6.01
N PHE A 86 -10.65 10.79 -5.44
CA PHE A 86 -9.41 10.68 -6.23
C PHE A 86 -9.15 9.26 -6.72
N ALA A 87 -9.37 8.25 -5.88
CA ALA A 87 -9.18 6.85 -6.27
C ALA A 87 -10.11 6.46 -7.41
N ILE A 88 -11.38 6.88 -7.37
CA ILE A 88 -12.35 6.66 -8.44
C ILE A 88 -11.97 7.44 -9.70
N PHE A 89 -11.53 8.69 -9.56
CA PHE A 89 -11.09 9.50 -10.70
C PHE A 89 -9.87 8.89 -11.41
N PHE A 90 -8.85 8.48 -10.65
CA PHE A 90 -7.65 7.87 -11.23
C PHE A 90 -7.93 6.47 -11.77
N SER A 91 -8.79 5.68 -11.15
CA SER A 91 -9.14 4.37 -11.70
C SER A 91 -9.87 4.44 -13.03
N LEU A 92 -10.66 5.49 -13.28
CA LEU A 92 -11.36 5.71 -14.55
C LEU A 92 -10.45 6.37 -15.61
N SER A 93 -9.61 7.33 -15.21
CA SER A 93 -8.78 8.12 -16.15
C SER A 93 -7.47 7.44 -16.53
N LEU A 94 -6.86 6.68 -15.61
CA LEU A 94 -5.53 6.11 -15.83
C LEU A 94 -5.52 4.97 -16.88
N PRO A 95 -6.53 4.08 -16.97
CA PRO A 95 -6.61 3.11 -18.07
C PRO A 95 -6.70 3.80 -19.43
N LEU A 96 -7.42 4.91 -19.52
CA LEU A 96 -7.50 5.72 -20.75
C LEU A 96 -6.15 6.33 -21.11
N MET A 97 -5.42 6.89 -20.14
CA MET A 97 -4.08 7.45 -20.36
C MET A 97 -3.01 6.39 -20.73
N LEU A 98 -3.06 5.21 -20.11
CA LEU A 98 -2.10 4.13 -20.36
C LEU A 98 -2.41 3.33 -21.64
N SER A 99 -3.63 3.44 -22.17
CA SER A 99 -4.04 2.79 -23.43
C SER A 99 -3.39 3.39 -24.69
N GLY A 100 -2.71 4.54 -24.58
CA GLY A 100 -1.99 5.20 -25.68
C GLY A 100 -0.63 4.60 -26.07
N ARG A 101 -0.14 3.54 -25.39
CA ARG A 101 1.04 2.81 -25.88
C ARG A 101 0.61 1.81 -26.97
N PRO A 102 1.18 1.85 -28.19
CA PRO A 102 0.79 0.96 -29.27
C PRO A 102 1.03 -0.49 -28.82
N ARG A 103 -0.08 -1.21 -28.65
CA ARG A 103 -0.15 -2.66 -28.51
C ARG A 103 0.47 -3.30 -29.76
N ARG A 104 1.79 -3.50 -29.81
CA ARG A 104 2.39 -4.51 -30.71
C ARG A 104 2.06 -5.88 -30.12
N PHE A 105 0.83 -6.33 -30.32
CA PHE A 105 0.46 -7.72 -30.15
C PHE A 105 0.64 -8.42 -31.49
N SER A 106 1.62 -9.33 -31.52
CA SER A 106 1.62 -10.44 -32.46
C SER A 106 0.34 -11.24 -32.21
N GLN A 107 -0.56 -11.23 -33.19
CA GLN A 107 -1.71 -12.11 -33.26
C GLN A 107 -1.22 -13.54 -33.48
N SER A 108 -1.21 -14.37 -32.45
CA SER A 108 -1.46 -15.79 -32.65
C SER A 108 -2.06 -16.42 -31.40
N ARG A 109 -3.27 -16.97 -31.60
CA ARG A 109 -4.15 -17.73 -30.69
C ARG A 109 -5.09 -16.94 -29.77
N PRO A 110 -6.42 -17.10 -29.95
CA PRO A 110 -7.41 -16.61 -29.01
C PRO A 110 -7.56 -17.64 -27.88
N SER A 111 -6.96 -17.36 -26.73
CA SER A 111 -7.38 -17.97 -25.46
C SER A 111 -8.41 -17.05 -24.82
N PRO A 112 -9.64 -17.50 -24.53
CA PRO A 112 -10.61 -16.68 -23.84
C PRO A 112 -10.20 -16.58 -22.36
N ARG A 113 -10.31 -15.37 -21.79
CA ARG A 113 -10.00 -15.02 -20.38
C ARG A 113 -8.51 -14.93 -20.06
N LEU A 114 -7.95 -13.72 -20.13
CA LEU A 114 -6.88 -13.19 -19.25
C LEU A 114 -6.42 -11.82 -19.77
N VAL A 115 -7.39 -10.97 -20.09
CA VAL A 115 -7.20 -9.52 -19.94
C VAL A 115 -7.40 -9.27 -18.45
N PRO A 116 -6.49 -8.61 -17.72
CA PRO A 116 -6.87 -8.01 -16.45
C PRO A 116 -7.92 -6.97 -16.83
N GLU A 117 -9.20 -7.35 -16.74
CA GLU A 117 -10.27 -6.37 -16.79
C GLU A 117 -9.91 -5.31 -15.74
N PRO A 118 -9.95 -4.00 -16.10
CA PRO A 118 -9.88 -2.97 -15.07
C PRO A 118 -10.97 -3.33 -14.08
N SER A 119 -10.58 -3.60 -12.82
CA SER A 119 -11.52 -4.02 -11.80
C SER A 119 -12.70 -3.05 -11.82
N PRO A 120 -13.92 -3.56 -12.01
CA PRO A 120 -15.03 -2.70 -12.32
C PRO A 120 -15.34 -1.94 -11.03
N PHE A 121 -14.94 -0.67 -10.96
CA PHE A 121 -15.55 0.36 -10.11
C PHE A 121 -17.02 0.52 -10.51
N TYR A 122 -17.81 -0.54 -10.32
CA TYR A 122 -19.23 -0.63 -10.67
C TYR A 122 -20.00 -0.76 -9.37
N PRO A 123 -20.85 0.24 -9.08
CA PRO A 123 -21.60 0.99 -10.07
C PRO A 123 -21.11 2.44 -10.14
N ALA A 124 -20.92 2.95 -11.35
CA ALA A 124 -20.56 4.36 -11.60
C ALA A 124 -21.48 5.35 -10.85
N LEU A 125 -22.73 4.95 -10.62
CA LEU A 125 -23.73 5.77 -9.92
C LEU A 125 -23.50 5.80 -8.39
N LEU A 126 -23.30 4.66 -7.71
CA LEU A 126 -23.01 4.69 -6.25
C LEU A 126 -21.60 5.22 -5.96
N SER A 127 -20.62 4.94 -6.81
CA SER A 127 -19.27 5.51 -6.68
C SER A 127 -19.28 7.04 -6.92
N GLY A 128 -20.07 7.51 -7.88
CA GLY A 128 -20.34 8.93 -8.10
C GLY A 128 -21.05 9.60 -6.93
N VAL A 129 -22.12 8.99 -6.41
CA VAL A 129 -22.86 9.49 -5.24
C VAL A 129 -21.96 9.53 -3.99
N ALA A 130 -21.21 8.47 -3.72
CA ALA A 130 -20.26 8.43 -2.61
C ALA A 130 -19.17 9.51 -2.76
N SER A 131 -18.62 9.70 -3.97
CA SER A 131 -17.66 10.76 -4.26
C SER A 131 -18.23 12.15 -3.99
N PHE A 132 -19.47 12.40 -4.45
CA PHE A 132 -20.16 13.67 -4.25
C PHE A 132 -20.41 13.95 -2.77
N ILE A 133 -20.88 12.95 -2.02
CA ILE A 133 -21.09 13.04 -0.57
C ILE A 133 -19.78 13.32 0.17
N ALA A 134 -18.68 12.65 -0.22
CA ALA A 134 -17.37 12.89 0.37
C ALA A 134 -16.87 14.32 0.12
N ILE A 135 -17.07 14.86 -1.09
CA ILE A 135 -16.73 16.24 -1.44
C ILE A 135 -17.57 17.22 -0.62
N ILE A 136 -18.88 17.01 -0.51
CA ILE A 136 -19.76 17.84 0.34
C ILE A 136 -19.29 17.84 1.79
N GLY A 137 -19.01 16.66 2.35
CA GLY A 137 -18.53 16.54 3.74
C GLY A 137 -17.22 17.29 3.98
N PHE A 138 -16.30 17.21 3.02
CA PHE A 138 -15.06 17.98 3.03
C PHE A 138 -15.34 19.48 2.96
N THR A 139 -16.15 19.94 2.00
CA THR A 139 -16.46 21.37 1.81
C THR A 139 -17.14 21.97 3.04
N ILE A 140 -18.11 21.28 3.64
CA ILE A 140 -18.79 21.74 4.87
C ILE A 140 -17.78 21.89 6.01
N SER A 141 -16.88 20.93 6.17
CA SER A 141 -15.84 20.98 7.22
C SER A 141 -14.88 22.14 7.02
N VAL A 142 -14.42 22.36 5.78
CA VAL A 142 -13.50 23.46 5.46
C VAL A 142 -14.21 24.81 5.61
N ALA A 143 -15.47 24.92 5.19
CA ALA A 143 -16.26 26.14 5.34
C ALA A 143 -16.50 26.48 6.82
N ALA A 144 -16.70 25.48 7.67
CA ALA A 144 -16.84 25.66 9.12
C ALA A 144 -15.56 26.20 9.78
N ASP A 145 -14.39 25.99 9.15
CA ASP A 145 -13.10 26.49 9.61
C ASP A 145 -12.60 27.70 8.80
N ALA A 146 -13.38 28.23 7.85
CA ALA A 146 -12.99 29.31 6.94
C ALA A 146 -12.69 30.64 7.65
N GLY A 147 -13.10 30.79 8.92
CA GLY A 147 -12.73 31.92 9.77
C GLY A 147 -11.31 31.86 10.34
N ALA A 148 -10.59 30.73 10.20
CA ALA A 148 -9.27 30.51 10.77
C ALA A 148 -8.16 30.58 9.69
N HIS A 149 -7.36 31.66 9.76
CA HIS A 149 -6.03 31.95 9.19
C HIS A 149 -5.45 31.14 8.00
N ALA A 150 -4.71 31.83 7.11
CA ALA A 150 -4.02 31.30 5.93
C ALA A 150 -3.13 30.04 6.13
N ILE A 151 -2.65 29.79 7.36
CA ILE A 151 -1.87 28.60 7.72
C ILE A 151 -2.72 27.32 7.58
N LEU A 152 -4.03 27.40 7.84
CA LEU A 152 -4.98 26.32 7.67
C LEU A 152 -5.10 25.90 6.19
N ALA A 153 -5.14 26.87 5.28
CA ALA A 153 -5.29 26.61 3.84
C ALA A 153 -4.11 25.82 3.27
N ILE A 154 -2.88 26.14 3.68
CA ILE A 154 -1.66 25.41 3.27
C ILE A 154 -1.73 23.96 3.76
N GLY A 155 -2.13 23.74 5.02
CA GLY A 155 -2.31 22.40 5.57
C GLY A 155 -3.35 21.58 4.79
N ILE A 156 -4.49 22.20 4.46
CA ILE A 156 -5.56 21.54 3.68
C ILE A 156 -5.04 21.14 2.31
N ILE A 157 -4.34 22.03 1.59
CA ILE A 157 -3.77 21.73 0.27
C ILE A 157 -2.83 20.52 0.33
N PHE A 158 -1.93 20.46 1.32
CA PHE A 158 -1.07 19.29 1.51
C PHE A 158 -1.86 18.02 1.84
N GLY A 159 -2.97 18.13 2.60
CA GLY A 159 -3.85 16.99 2.88
C GLY A 159 -4.53 16.45 1.62
N VAL A 160 -5.00 17.33 0.74
CA VAL A 160 -5.59 16.99 -0.56
C VAL A 160 -4.55 16.34 -1.47
N LEU A 161 -3.36 16.94 -1.59
CA LEU A 161 -2.26 16.39 -2.40
C LEU A 161 -1.78 15.03 -1.88
N SER A 162 -1.74 14.84 -0.56
CA SER A 162 -1.45 13.54 0.04
C SER A 162 -2.46 12.48 -0.39
N SER A 163 -3.75 12.83 -0.41
CA SER A 163 -4.82 11.92 -0.81
C SER A 163 -4.73 11.57 -2.30
N ALA A 164 -4.45 12.55 -3.16
CA ALA A 164 -4.21 12.31 -4.58
C ALA A 164 -3.00 11.38 -4.83
N ALA A 165 -1.88 11.61 -4.14
CA ALA A 165 -0.69 10.78 -4.27
C ALA A 165 -0.93 9.32 -3.82
N VAL A 166 -1.70 9.12 -2.74
CA VAL A 166 -2.12 7.79 -2.29
C VAL A 166 -3.05 7.14 -3.30
N ALA A 167 -4.01 7.87 -3.88
CA ALA A 167 -4.92 7.35 -4.90
C ALA A 167 -4.16 6.82 -6.12
N VAL A 168 -3.17 7.58 -6.63
CA VAL A 168 -2.29 7.13 -7.72
C VAL A 168 -1.50 5.88 -7.31
N SER A 169 -1.04 5.82 -6.05
CA SER A 169 -0.26 4.68 -5.53
C SER A 169 -1.08 3.39 -5.49
N ILE A 170 -2.39 3.53 -5.29
CA ILE A 170 -3.34 2.41 -5.26
C ILE A 170 -3.71 2.00 -6.69
N ALA A 171 -3.91 2.98 -7.58
CA ALA A 171 -4.27 2.73 -8.97
C ALA A 171 -3.14 2.02 -9.76
N VAL A 172 -1.87 2.27 -9.42
CA VAL A 172 -0.72 1.64 -10.09
C VAL A 172 0.04 0.72 -9.15
N PRO A 173 -0.23 -0.60 -9.17
CA PRO A 173 0.47 -1.53 -8.30
C PRO A 173 1.97 -1.57 -8.64
N PRO A 174 2.85 -1.81 -7.65
CA PRO A 174 4.29 -1.84 -7.84
C PRO A 174 4.77 -2.87 -8.90
N GLN A 175 3.99 -3.93 -9.13
CA GLN A 175 4.26 -4.97 -10.13
C GLN A 175 4.17 -4.45 -11.58
N PHE A 176 3.34 -3.42 -11.81
CA PHE A 176 3.24 -2.75 -13.10
C PHE A 176 4.58 -2.07 -13.43
N TRP A 177 5.19 -1.41 -12.45
CA TRP A 177 6.47 -0.74 -12.59
C TRP A 177 7.63 -1.71 -12.84
N LEU A 178 7.61 -2.87 -12.19
CA LEU A 178 8.62 -3.90 -12.38
C LEU A 178 8.47 -4.67 -13.70
N GLY A 179 7.40 -4.44 -14.48
CA GLY A 179 7.15 -5.19 -15.72
C GLY A 179 6.85 -6.68 -15.50
N LEU A 180 6.71 -7.11 -14.25
CA LEU A 180 6.47 -8.50 -13.84
C LEU A 180 5.01 -8.91 -13.93
N SER A 181 4.17 -8.12 -14.60
CA SER A 181 2.72 -8.33 -14.75
C SER A 181 2.36 -9.55 -15.61
N ARG A 182 3.32 -10.42 -15.95
CA ARG A 182 3.18 -11.37 -17.07
C ARG A 182 3.93 -12.71 -16.97
N GLU A 183 4.54 -13.06 -15.84
CA GLU A 183 5.11 -14.41 -15.69
C GLU A 183 4.10 -15.37 -15.05
N PRO A 184 3.62 -16.40 -15.76
CA PRO A 184 2.56 -17.32 -15.33
C PRO A 184 3.03 -18.41 -14.35
N ASP A 185 4.19 -18.24 -13.73
CA ASP A 185 4.82 -19.24 -12.89
C ASP A 185 4.45 -18.99 -11.41
N HIS A 186 3.17 -19.23 -11.09
CA HIS A 186 2.52 -18.95 -9.81
C HIS A 186 2.98 -19.88 -8.68
N SER A 187 4.24 -19.76 -8.23
CA SER A 187 4.55 -20.21 -6.86
C SER A 187 4.36 -19.04 -5.89
N PRO A 188 3.61 -19.21 -4.79
CA PRO A 188 3.36 -18.15 -3.82
C PRO A 188 4.67 -17.57 -3.27
N ALA A 189 5.71 -18.40 -3.19
CA ALA A 189 7.07 -17.99 -2.82
C ALA A 189 7.73 -17.02 -3.80
N LYS A 190 7.53 -17.15 -5.13
CA LYS A 190 8.05 -16.20 -6.13
C LYS A 190 7.32 -14.85 -6.02
N ALA A 191 5.99 -14.87 -5.89
CA ALA A 191 5.18 -13.66 -5.76
C ALA A 191 5.55 -12.85 -4.51
N GLN A 192 5.73 -13.51 -3.37
CA GLN A 192 6.15 -12.87 -2.12
C GLN A 192 7.55 -12.25 -2.26
N ARG A 193 8.50 -12.92 -2.93
CA ARG A 193 9.84 -12.37 -3.17
C ARG A 193 9.84 -11.09 -4.01
N VAL A 194 9.00 -11.04 -5.05
CA VAL A 194 8.85 -9.84 -5.89
C VAL A 194 8.32 -8.67 -5.07
N GLN A 195 7.37 -8.92 -4.17
CA GLN A 195 6.80 -7.88 -3.30
C GLN A 195 7.78 -7.39 -2.24
N TRP A 196 8.58 -8.30 -1.68
CA TRP A 196 9.70 -7.92 -0.81
C TRP A 196 10.69 -7.02 -1.55
N HIS A 197 11.10 -7.39 -2.76
CA HIS A 197 11.98 -6.57 -3.58
C HIS A 197 11.36 -5.21 -3.92
N ALA A 198 10.09 -5.17 -4.29
CA ALA A 198 9.40 -3.92 -4.61
C ALA A 198 9.33 -3.00 -3.38
N SER A 199 8.91 -3.53 -2.22
CA SER A 199 8.74 -2.77 -0.98
C SER A 199 10.09 -2.26 -0.45
N TRP A 200 11.11 -3.11 -0.52
CA TRP A 200 12.48 -2.75 -0.17
C TRP A 200 13.04 -1.68 -1.10
N GLY A 201 12.92 -1.86 -2.42
CA GLY A 201 13.41 -0.91 -3.42
C GLY A 201 12.73 0.46 -3.30
N ILE A 202 11.41 0.47 -3.04
CA ILE A 202 10.66 1.70 -2.78
C ILE A 202 11.19 2.42 -1.53
N SER A 203 11.47 1.66 -0.47
CA SER A 203 11.98 2.21 0.79
C SER A 203 13.41 2.72 0.65
N ALA A 204 14.26 2.03 -0.12
CA ALA A 204 15.64 2.43 -0.39
C ALA A 204 15.72 3.79 -1.11
N TRP A 205 14.96 3.95 -2.20
CA TRP A 205 14.88 5.23 -2.92
C TRP A 205 14.25 6.33 -2.09
N SER A 206 13.21 6.00 -1.32
CA SER A 206 12.58 6.97 -0.40
C SER A 206 13.57 7.44 0.67
N PHE A 207 14.37 6.54 1.22
CA PHE A 207 15.41 6.86 2.20
C PHE A 207 16.52 7.74 1.61
N LEU A 208 17.00 7.41 0.41
CA LEU A 208 17.98 8.23 -0.30
C LEU A 208 17.46 9.65 -0.53
N ALA A 209 16.22 9.78 -0.99
CA ALA A 209 15.60 11.10 -1.18
C ALA A 209 15.37 11.83 0.15
N ALA A 210 15.02 11.13 1.23
CA ALA A 210 14.92 11.70 2.57
C ALA A 210 16.26 12.27 3.06
N ILE A 211 17.38 11.58 2.81
CA ILE A 211 18.74 12.08 3.10
C ILE A 211 18.97 13.40 2.36
N ILE A 212 18.68 13.46 1.06
CA ILE A 212 18.87 14.67 0.24
C ILE A 212 18.05 15.84 0.83
N LEU A 213 16.78 15.62 1.16
CA LEU A 213 15.92 16.65 1.75
C LEU A 213 16.39 17.11 3.13
N MET A 214 16.90 16.19 3.95
CA MET A 214 17.47 16.50 5.25
C MET A 214 18.77 17.32 5.14
N LEU A 215 19.61 17.03 4.13
CA LEU A 215 20.81 17.81 3.83
C LEU A 215 20.45 19.23 3.39
N ILE A 216 19.51 19.37 2.45
CA ILE A 216 19.05 20.67 1.94
C ILE A 216 18.43 21.51 3.08
N SER A 217 17.63 20.89 3.95
CA SER A 217 16.99 21.58 5.07
C SER A 217 17.91 21.87 6.27
N ARG A 218 19.19 21.45 6.22
CA ARG A 218 20.18 21.58 7.30
C ARG A 218 19.77 20.95 8.63
N GLN A 219 18.79 20.04 8.64
CA GLN A 219 18.33 19.35 9.86
C GLN A 219 19.27 18.22 10.29
N TRP A 220 20.31 17.92 9.51
CA TRP A 220 21.34 16.94 9.84
C TRP A 220 22.13 17.28 11.10
N ILE A 221 22.14 18.56 11.52
CA ILE A 221 22.79 19.03 12.76
C ILE A 221 22.24 18.30 14.00
N TYR A 222 20.99 17.85 13.97
CA TYR A 222 20.35 17.16 15.08
C TYR A 222 20.66 15.65 15.15
N ILE A 223 21.27 15.07 14.10
CA ILE A 223 21.52 13.61 14.03
C ILE A 223 22.40 13.12 15.17
N PRO A 224 23.57 13.72 15.47
CA PRO A 224 24.45 13.20 16.52
C PRO A 224 23.72 13.11 17.86
N THR A 225 22.93 14.14 18.19
CA THR A 225 22.13 14.18 19.43
C THR A 225 21.02 13.14 19.43
N VAL A 226 20.28 12.98 18.34
CA VAL A 226 19.22 11.95 18.24
C VAL A 226 19.81 10.54 18.37
N VAL A 227 20.94 10.28 17.71
CA VAL A 227 21.63 8.98 17.77
C VAL A 227 22.16 8.71 19.18
N ASP A 228 22.82 9.70 19.80
CA ASP A 228 23.31 9.58 21.17
C ASP A 228 22.18 9.31 22.16
N ILE A 229 21.04 9.99 22.05
CA ILE A 229 19.87 9.76 22.90
C ILE A 229 19.31 8.34 22.72
N LEU A 230 19.18 7.87 21.48
CA LEU A 230 18.65 6.53 21.20
C LEU A 230 19.59 5.40 21.66
N LEU A 231 20.91 5.60 21.56
CA LEU A 231 21.92 4.62 21.96
C LEU A 231 22.19 4.61 23.47
N SER A 232 22.21 5.78 24.10
CA SER A 232 22.52 5.91 25.53
C SER A 232 21.36 5.52 26.43
N GLY A 233 20.13 5.46 25.91
CA GLY A 233 18.93 5.16 26.70
C GLY A 233 18.60 6.20 27.78
N ARG A 234 19.32 7.33 27.84
CA ARG A 234 19.20 8.38 28.86
C ARG A 234 17.98 9.30 28.69
N VAL A 235 16.92 8.79 28.05
CA VAL A 235 15.68 9.54 27.76
C VAL A 235 14.99 9.99 29.05
N LEU A 236 15.08 9.21 30.13
CA LEU A 236 14.37 9.46 31.39
C LEU A 236 15.14 10.38 32.35
N GLU A 237 16.46 10.28 32.42
CA GLU A 237 17.27 11.07 33.36
C GLU A 237 17.46 12.53 32.92
N VAL A 238 17.56 12.79 31.62
CA VAL A 238 17.93 14.13 31.12
C VAL A 238 16.72 15.06 30.93
N SER A 239 15.49 14.51 30.86
CA SER A 239 14.29 15.34 30.65
C SER A 239 13.97 16.26 31.84
N GLY A 240 14.37 15.88 33.05
CA GLY A 240 14.19 16.70 34.26
C GLY A 240 15.22 17.83 34.43
N ALA A 241 16.42 17.67 33.86
CA ALA A 241 17.52 18.63 34.05
C ALA A 241 17.60 19.68 32.93
N TYR A 242 17.25 19.32 31.69
CA TYR A 242 17.32 20.23 30.54
C TYR A 242 16.08 20.09 29.64
N PRO A 243 15.14 21.06 29.66
CA PRO A 243 13.88 20.96 28.92
C PRO A 243 14.08 20.89 27.39
N ALA A 244 15.17 21.46 26.87
CA ALA A 244 15.52 21.36 25.45
C ALA A 244 15.92 19.94 25.04
N VAL A 245 16.67 19.24 25.89
CA VAL A 245 17.09 17.85 25.64
C VAL A 245 15.91 16.90 25.83
N GLY A 246 15.04 17.17 26.80
CA GLY A 246 13.80 16.42 26.99
C GLY A 246 12.90 16.41 25.75
N LYS A 247 12.73 17.57 25.09
CA LYS A 247 11.99 17.66 23.82
C LYS A 247 12.64 16.89 22.68
N MET A 248 13.97 16.96 22.55
CA MET A 248 14.69 16.16 21.54
C MET A 248 14.59 14.67 21.80
N ALA A 249 14.63 14.24 23.08
CA ALA A 249 14.50 12.85 23.45
C ALA A 249 13.09 12.32 23.17
N GLN A 250 12.07 13.12 23.49
CA GLN A 250 10.68 12.82 23.13
C GLN A 250 10.51 12.72 21.62
N PHE A 251 11.07 13.64 20.84
CA PHE A 251 11.07 13.58 19.38
C PHE A 251 11.73 12.29 18.86
N ALA A 252 12.92 11.96 19.36
CA ALA A 252 13.68 10.79 18.94
C ALA A 252 12.91 9.48 19.20
N LEU A 253 12.36 9.34 20.41
CA LEU A 253 11.58 8.15 20.79
C LEU A 253 10.30 8.02 19.95
N LEU A 254 9.51 9.09 19.84
CA LEU A 254 8.27 9.09 19.08
C LEU A 254 8.52 8.88 17.58
N GLY A 255 9.57 9.48 17.04
CA GLY A 255 10.03 9.27 15.67
C GLY A 255 10.43 7.81 15.41
N ALA A 256 11.15 7.19 16.37
CA ALA A 256 11.53 5.80 16.27
C ALA A 256 10.33 4.84 16.29
N ILE A 257 9.40 5.03 17.23
CA ILE A 257 8.16 4.23 17.32
C ILE A 257 7.29 4.44 16.09
N ALA A 258 7.22 5.66 15.55
CA ALA A 258 6.50 5.93 14.31
C ALA A 258 7.15 5.21 13.11
N GLY A 259 8.49 5.11 13.08
CA GLY A 259 9.23 4.35 12.07
C GLY A 259 8.96 2.84 12.16
N LEU A 260 8.95 2.28 13.37
CA LEU A 260 8.57 0.89 13.64
C LEU A 260 7.12 0.60 13.19
N THR A 261 6.19 1.50 13.49
CA THR A 261 4.80 1.38 13.05
C THR A 261 4.71 1.38 11.52
N ARG A 262 5.48 2.24 10.86
CA ARG A 262 5.55 2.31 9.40
C ARG A 262 6.10 1.03 8.79
N PHE A 263 7.18 0.48 9.36
CA PHE A 263 7.68 -0.85 8.99
C PHE A 263 6.58 -1.92 9.07
N GLY A 264 5.81 -1.96 10.16
CA GLY A 264 4.67 -2.88 10.29
C GLY A 264 3.61 -2.71 9.20
N THR A 265 3.36 -1.47 8.75
CA THR A 265 2.47 -1.21 7.60
C THR A 265 3.08 -1.61 6.24
N ALA A 266 4.40 -1.64 6.12
CA ALA A 266 5.08 -2.13 4.92
C ALA A 266 5.06 -3.66 4.85
N THR A 267 5.38 -4.33 5.95
CA THR A 267 5.39 -5.80 6.01
C THR A 267 3.99 -6.39 5.89
N SER A 268 2.98 -5.79 6.53
CA SER A 268 1.59 -6.25 6.37
C SER A 268 1.10 -6.19 4.91
N ARG A 269 1.59 -5.23 4.10
CA ARG A 269 1.29 -5.18 2.66
C ARG A 269 1.89 -6.35 1.90
N VAL A 270 3.09 -6.81 2.29
CA VAL A 270 3.76 -7.96 1.68
C VAL A 270 3.09 -9.28 2.10
N TRP A 271 2.65 -9.39 3.35
CA TRP A 271 2.11 -10.64 3.89
C TRP A 271 0.64 -10.87 3.59
N LYS A 272 -0.18 -9.82 3.62
CA LYS A 272 -1.63 -9.96 3.44
C LYS A 272 -2.06 -10.04 1.98
N TRP A 273 -1.14 -9.88 1.02
CA TRP A 273 -1.43 -9.65 -0.40
C TRP A 273 -2.49 -10.58 -0.99
N ASP A 274 -2.45 -11.87 -0.66
CA ASP A 274 -3.26 -12.91 -1.27
C ASP A 274 -4.76 -12.84 -0.92
N GLN A 275 -5.12 -12.25 0.22
CA GLN A 275 -6.47 -12.44 0.78
C GLN A 275 -7.47 -11.32 0.48
N TRP A 276 -7.05 -10.21 -0.12
CA TRP A 276 -7.97 -9.09 -0.33
C TRP A 276 -7.69 -8.38 -1.65
N THR A 277 -8.73 -8.25 -2.47
CA THR A 277 -8.72 -7.39 -3.66
C THR A 277 -8.47 -5.94 -3.24
N GLY A 278 -7.79 -5.17 -4.10
CA GLY A 278 -7.38 -3.79 -3.79
C GLY A 278 -8.53 -2.87 -3.36
N GLU A 279 -9.75 -3.14 -3.84
CA GLU A 279 -10.96 -2.35 -3.63
C GLU A 279 -11.64 -2.59 -2.26
N THR A 280 -11.68 -3.85 -1.79
CA THR A 280 -12.21 -4.18 -0.46
C THR A 280 -11.25 -3.74 0.65
N ARG A 281 -9.93 -3.86 0.42
CA ARG A 281 -8.92 -3.24 1.30
C ARG A 281 -9.10 -1.74 1.41
N PHE A 282 -9.28 -1.06 0.29
CA PHE A 282 -9.40 0.39 0.23
C PHE A 282 -10.55 0.90 1.10
N THR A 283 -11.71 0.28 0.96
CA THR A 283 -12.95 0.75 1.59
C THR A 283 -13.03 0.40 3.06
N ALA A 284 -12.70 -0.86 3.42
CA ALA A 284 -12.75 -1.31 4.80
C ALA A 284 -11.66 -0.65 5.66
N THR A 285 -10.43 -0.57 5.14
CA THR A 285 -9.33 0.04 5.91
C THR A 285 -9.42 1.56 5.94
N GLY A 286 -9.93 2.20 4.89
CA GLY A 286 -10.14 3.65 4.85
C GLY A 286 -11.14 4.12 5.92
N THR A 287 -12.33 3.51 5.94
CA THR A 287 -13.40 3.88 6.88
C THR A 287 -13.00 3.66 8.33
N VAL A 288 -12.51 2.45 8.65
CA VAL A 288 -12.08 2.11 10.02
C VAL A 288 -10.94 3.02 10.46
N ARG A 289 -9.98 3.30 9.58
CA ARG A 289 -8.87 4.20 9.90
C ARG A 289 -9.34 5.62 10.18
N VAL A 290 -10.26 6.17 9.38
CA VAL A 290 -10.81 7.53 9.60
C VAL A 290 -11.53 7.60 10.95
N ILE A 291 -12.36 6.59 11.27
CA ILE A 291 -13.09 6.51 12.55
C ILE A 291 -12.10 6.43 13.72
N VAL A 292 -11.19 5.45 13.69
CA VAL A 292 -10.24 5.21 14.78
C VAL A 292 -9.32 6.41 14.97
N GLN A 293 -8.84 7.02 13.89
CA GLN A 293 -8.01 8.23 13.98
C GLN A 293 -8.76 9.40 14.60
N THR A 294 -10.02 9.61 14.22
CA THR A 294 -10.81 10.73 14.76
C THR A 294 -11.11 10.53 16.25
N ILE A 295 -11.52 9.32 16.64
CA ILE A 295 -11.80 8.98 18.05
C ILE A 295 -10.54 9.11 18.90
N LEU A 296 -9.41 8.51 18.48
CA LEU A 296 -8.17 8.62 19.23
C LEU A 296 -7.68 10.06 19.34
N THR A 297 -7.89 10.87 18.30
CA THR A 297 -7.46 12.27 18.31
C THR A 297 -8.24 13.07 19.34
N GLN A 298 -9.56 12.90 19.40
CA GLN A 298 -10.40 13.54 20.42
C GLN A 298 -10.00 13.08 21.83
N LEU A 299 -9.84 11.77 22.04
CA LEU A 299 -9.55 11.19 23.35
C LEU A 299 -8.14 11.55 23.86
N ILE A 300 -7.13 11.55 22.98
CA ILE A 300 -5.73 11.73 23.38
C ILE A 300 -5.30 13.19 23.35
N LEU A 301 -5.70 13.95 22.32
CA LEU A 301 -5.24 15.34 22.14
C LEU A 301 -6.23 16.38 22.68
N GLY A 302 -7.46 15.98 23.03
CA GLY A 302 -8.47 16.90 23.56
C GLY A 302 -8.88 17.99 22.57
N GLU A 303 -8.65 17.79 21.28
CA GLU A 303 -8.97 18.77 20.24
C GLU A 303 -10.49 19.02 20.19
N ARG A 304 -10.90 20.29 20.22
CA ARG A 304 -12.32 20.68 20.19
C ARG A 304 -12.91 20.38 18.80
N MET A 305 -14.02 19.65 18.79
CA MET A 305 -14.80 19.37 17.59
C MET A 305 -15.91 20.42 17.42
N ASN A 306 -15.83 21.24 16.37
CA ASN A 306 -16.94 22.09 15.97
C ASN A 306 -18.04 21.26 15.30
N ALA A 307 -19.30 21.73 15.39
CA ALA A 307 -20.45 21.04 14.78
C ALA A 307 -20.24 20.78 13.27
N GLY A 308 -19.64 21.72 12.54
CA GLY A 308 -19.32 21.55 11.12
C GLY A 308 -18.32 20.42 10.82
N ARG A 309 -17.32 20.22 11.69
CA ARG A 309 -16.35 19.11 11.58
C ARG A 309 -17.02 17.76 11.84
N ILE A 310 -17.93 17.71 12.82
CA ILE A 310 -18.72 16.49 13.12
C ILE A 310 -19.58 16.14 11.89
N ILE A 311 -20.35 17.10 11.39
CA ILE A 311 -21.25 16.91 10.23
C ILE A 311 -20.45 16.45 9.01
N GLY A 312 -19.34 17.12 8.71
CA GLY A 312 -18.54 16.77 7.55
C GLY A 312 -17.84 15.41 7.69
N LEU A 313 -17.38 15.03 8.88
CA LEU A 313 -16.89 13.68 9.16
C LEU A 313 -18.00 12.64 8.94
N THR A 314 -19.22 12.90 9.42
CA THR A 314 -20.37 12.01 9.20
C THR A 314 -20.63 11.80 7.72
N PHE A 315 -20.58 12.85 6.90
CA PHE A 315 -20.71 12.72 5.44
C PHE A 315 -19.56 11.91 4.81
N VAL A 316 -18.31 12.14 5.23
CA VAL A 316 -17.16 11.36 4.74
C VAL A 316 -17.31 9.88 5.11
N LEU A 317 -17.73 9.56 6.34
CA LEU A 317 -17.98 8.18 6.76
C LEU A 317 -19.14 7.56 5.98
N LEU A 318 -20.24 8.29 5.81
CA LEU A 318 -21.39 7.87 5.03
C LEU A 318 -21.01 7.55 3.58
N ALA A 319 -20.18 8.40 2.95
CA ALA A 319 -19.67 8.16 1.62
C ALA A 319 -18.88 6.84 1.51
N HIS A 320 -17.98 6.58 2.46
CA HIS A 320 -17.20 5.33 2.45
C HIS A 320 -18.08 4.11 2.75
N SER A 321 -19.08 4.23 3.63
CA SER A 321 -20.07 3.18 3.90
C SER A 321 -20.92 2.87 2.67
N ILE A 322 -21.44 3.88 1.97
CA ILE A 322 -22.22 3.72 0.74
C ILE A 322 -21.36 3.05 -0.34
N TYR A 323 -20.11 3.49 -0.50
CA TYR A 323 -19.18 2.86 -1.42
C TYR A 323 -18.90 1.40 -1.08
N GLY A 324 -18.70 1.09 0.21
CA GLY A 324 -18.48 -0.27 0.69
C GLY A 324 -19.66 -1.18 0.48
N ILE A 325 -20.86 -0.70 0.78
CA ILE A 325 -22.12 -1.40 0.52
C ILE A 325 -22.27 -1.65 -0.98
N GLY A 326 -22.00 -0.65 -1.82
CA GLY A 326 -22.01 -0.77 -3.27
C GLY A 326 -21.10 -1.89 -3.77
N ILE A 327 -19.85 -1.95 -3.28
CA ILE A 327 -18.95 -3.06 -3.59
C ILE A 327 -19.51 -4.38 -3.09
N THR A 328 -20.01 -4.49 -1.86
CA THR A 328 -20.49 -5.78 -1.34
C THR A 328 -21.75 -6.30 -2.01
N LEU A 329 -22.65 -5.42 -2.44
CA LEU A 329 -23.92 -5.79 -3.09
C LEU A 329 -23.74 -6.08 -4.58
N LEU A 330 -22.73 -5.47 -5.22
CA LEU A 330 -22.49 -5.59 -6.66
C LEU A 330 -21.24 -6.38 -7.01
N SER A 331 -20.38 -6.67 -6.04
CA SER A 331 -19.42 -7.76 -6.15
C SER A 331 -20.25 -9.02 -6.35
N PRO A 332 -20.16 -9.67 -7.52
CA PRO A 332 -20.84 -10.92 -7.75
C PRO A 332 -20.24 -11.93 -6.75
N ASN A 333 -20.89 -12.09 -5.62
CA ASN A 333 -20.51 -13.07 -4.64
C ASN A 333 -21.23 -14.36 -4.99
N SER A 334 -20.49 -15.46 -4.95
CA SER A 334 -20.99 -16.76 -4.52
C SER A 334 -22.13 -17.38 -5.33
N ASN A 335 -21.84 -17.86 -6.55
CA ASN A 335 -22.14 -19.27 -6.80
C ASN A 335 -20.99 -20.08 -6.17
N ARG A 336 -21.05 -20.21 -4.86
CA ARG A 336 -20.07 -20.97 -4.05
C ARG A 336 -20.46 -22.44 -3.92
N ASP A 337 -21.40 -22.89 -4.76
CA ASP A 337 -21.86 -24.26 -4.82
C ASP A 337 -21.26 -25.05 -6.01
N GLY A 338 -20.60 -24.37 -6.97
CA GLY A 338 -19.96 -25.03 -8.13
C GLY A 338 -18.45 -25.25 -8.01
N ASP A 339 -17.71 -24.34 -7.35
CA ASP A 339 -16.25 -24.44 -7.23
C ASP A 339 -15.78 -25.55 -6.27
N THR A 340 -16.64 -26.05 -5.38
CA THR A 340 -16.31 -27.19 -4.54
C THR A 340 -16.31 -28.51 -5.30
N GLU A 341 -17.21 -28.70 -6.29
CA GLU A 341 -17.22 -29.89 -7.14
C GLU A 341 -15.99 -29.92 -8.05
N ASP A 342 -15.68 -28.80 -8.70
CA ASP A 342 -14.49 -28.70 -9.57
C ASP A 342 -13.17 -28.80 -8.78
N GLN A 343 -13.12 -28.29 -7.54
CA GLN A 343 -11.93 -28.46 -6.69
C GLN A 343 -11.80 -29.87 -6.11
N ILE A 344 -12.90 -30.55 -5.81
CA ILE A 344 -12.89 -31.96 -5.40
C ILE A 344 -12.48 -32.84 -6.59
N GLU A 345 -12.98 -32.57 -7.80
CA GLU A 345 -12.60 -33.30 -9.01
C GLU A 345 -11.12 -33.07 -9.38
N LEU A 346 -10.59 -31.87 -9.18
CA LEU A 346 -9.16 -31.59 -9.34
C LEU A 346 -8.28 -32.22 -8.24
N LEU A 347 -8.80 -32.39 -7.02
CA LEU A 347 -8.14 -33.11 -5.94
C LEU A 347 -8.11 -34.62 -6.20
N ASP A 348 -9.21 -35.21 -6.66
CA ASP A 348 -9.28 -36.62 -7.07
C ASP A 348 -8.34 -36.90 -8.25
N GLN A 349 -8.33 -36.05 -9.27
CA GLN A 349 -7.38 -36.19 -10.40
C GLN A 349 -5.91 -36.07 -9.96
N TRP A 350 -5.63 -35.26 -8.93
CA TRP A 350 -4.29 -35.12 -8.38
C TRP A 350 -3.88 -36.34 -7.54
N GLU A 351 -4.79 -36.91 -6.75
CA GLU A 351 -4.57 -38.15 -6.00
C GLU A 351 -4.38 -39.36 -6.94
N GLU A 352 -5.17 -39.49 -8.00
CA GLU A 352 -4.99 -40.53 -9.03
C GLU A 352 -3.62 -40.41 -9.72
N TRP A 353 -3.17 -39.19 -10.02
CA TRP A 353 -1.86 -38.96 -10.62
C TRP A 353 -0.71 -39.34 -9.67
N GLN A 354 -0.85 -39.08 -8.36
CA GLN A 354 0.14 -39.52 -7.35
C GLN A 354 0.16 -41.04 -7.22
N LEU A 355 -1.00 -41.69 -7.21
CA LEU A 355 -1.10 -43.15 -7.15
C LEU A 355 -0.52 -43.83 -8.39
N GLN A 356 -0.69 -43.26 -9.59
CA GLN A 356 -0.01 -43.73 -10.82
C GLN A 356 1.50 -43.56 -10.74
N LYS A 357 1.97 -42.48 -10.12
CA LYS A 357 3.40 -42.22 -9.95
C LYS A 357 4.05 -43.19 -8.95
N GLU A 358 3.35 -43.50 -7.87
CA GLU A 358 3.82 -44.46 -6.86
C GLU A 358 3.71 -45.91 -7.35
N SER A 359 2.68 -46.27 -8.13
CA SER A 359 2.58 -47.60 -8.74
C SER A 359 3.51 -47.80 -9.95
N GLY A 360 3.84 -46.72 -10.68
CA GLY A 360 4.84 -46.73 -11.76
C GLY A 360 6.29 -46.82 -11.28
N LEU A 361 6.55 -46.66 -9.98
CA LEU A 361 7.88 -46.74 -9.38
C LEU A 361 8.27 -48.14 -8.87
N ASN A 362 7.38 -49.13 -8.96
CA ASN A 362 7.68 -50.52 -8.57
C ASN A 362 7.85 -51.50 -9.74
N GLY A 363 8.01 -51.01 -10.97
CA GLY A 363 7.86 -51.82 -12.17
C GLY A 363 9.01 -51.85 -13.17
N HIS A 364 10.28 -51.67 -12.79
CA HIS A 364 11.38 -52.03 -13.71
C HIS A 364 12.68 -52.47 -13.01
N THR A 365 12.74 -53.77 -12.70
CA THR A 365 13.96 -54.57 -12.84
C THR A 365 13.60 -55.88 -13.54
N THR A 366 13.99 -56.03 -14.81
CA THR A 366 14.80 -57.13 -15.38
C THR A 366 14.65 -57.27 -16.90
N HIS A 367 15.73 -57.73 -17.52
CA HIS A 367 16.12 -57.78 -18.94
C HIS A 367 15.19 -58.51 -19.93
N GLY A 368 15.31 -58.14 -21.21
CA GLY A 368 15.18 -59.11 -22.31
C GLY A 368 14.80 -58.54 -23.69
N ASN A 369 15.77 -58.47 -24.59
CA ASN A 369 15.72 -58.61 -26.06
C ASN A 369 14.53 -58.06 -26.88
N GLY A 370 14.84 -57.22 -27.89
CA GLY A 370 13.93 -56.88 -29.01
C GLY A 370 13.53 -58.09 -29.88
N PRO A 371 12.73 -57.92 -30.96
CA PRO A 371 12.93 -56.88 -31.97
C PRO A 371 11.64 -56.23 -32.52
N MET A 372 11.85 -55.31 -33.49
CA MET A 372 10.89 -54.70 -34.42
C MET A 372 9.65 -55.53 -34.73
N GLU A 373 8.48 -54.88 -34.70
CA GLU A 373 7.41 -55.18 -35.65
C GLU A 373 6.67 -53.90 -36.07
N LYS A 374 6.68 -53.67 -37.40
CA LYS A 374 5.88 -52.70 -38.13
C LYS A 374 4.41 -53.15 -38.10
N VAL A 375 3.49 -52.27 -37.70
CA VAL A 375 2.07 -52.35 -38.10
C VAL A 375 1.62 -50.91 -38.38
N VAL A 376 1.79 -50.44 -39.61
CA VAL A 376 0.81 -50.42 -40.72
C VAL A 376 -0.24 -49.32 -40.55
N ASN A 377 -0.04 -48.28 -41.36
CA ASN A 377 -1.04 -47.30 -41.76
C ASN A 377 -2.29 -48.00 -42.31
N GLY A 378 -3.44 -47.70 -41.71
CA GLY A 378 -4.77 -48.08 -42.22
C GLY A 378 -5.67 -46.85 -42.32
N GLY A 379 -5.53 -46.09 -43.39
CA GLY A 379 -6.42 -45.00 -43.76
C GLY A 379 -6.54 -44.91 -45.29
N LYS A 380 -7.52 -45.63 -45.85
CA LYS A 380 -8.08 -45.44 -47.20
C LYS A 380 -9.58 -45.10 -46.97
N GLY A 381 -10.21 -44.16 -47.66
CA GLY A 381 -9.94 -43.67 -49.00
C GLY A 381 -10.57 -44.60 -50.03
N LEU A 382 -11.90 -44.47 -50.18
CA LEU A 382 -12.86 -45.15 -51.06
C LEU A 382 -13.23 -46.60 -50.74
#